data_AF-A0A259NCD4-F1
#
_entry.id   AF-A0A259NCD4-F1
#
_cell.length_a   1.000
_cell.length_b   1.000
_cell.length_c   1.000
_cell.angle_alpha   90.00
_cell.angle_beta   90.00
_cell.angle_gamma   90.00
#
_symmetry.space_group_name_H-M   'P 1'
#
loop_
_entity.id
_entity.type
_entity.pdbx_description
1 polymer ?
#
loop_
_entity_poly.entity_id
_entity_poly.type
_entity_poly.pdbx_seq_one_letter_code
_entity_poly.pdbx_strand_id
1 'polypeptide(L)'
;MQKITFTALAAALLGGCASAPPEPNISSYTYDSKAHSGTVVVTEKHYSSDALACEPKWREGEVYQPTGLPPMGRDTFKVSVEIEADREGDDGYNFNRYSLDVPQGLGSRVLARDFQRQKTFMLGTESNGLVQQGELFEFPEGFYLRVSRTAVQGSDFVACIGIDHMYVLDSDLQSSVNPPVYLDRVVIPFAMGLEDQPVKVSFGNKIQHTAEIRVLPK
;
A
#
# COMPACT_ATOMS: atom_id res chain seq x y z
N MET A 1 16.90 -9.45 -35.53
CA MET A 1 16.25 -9.98 -34.32
C MET A 1 15.22 -8.97 -33.86
N GLN A 2 13.94 -9.21 -34.19
CA GLN A 2 12.82 -8.33 -33.85
C GLN A 2 12.53 -8.45 -32.35
N LYS A 3 12.51 -7.31 -31.66
CA LYS A 3 12.06 -7.21 -30.27
C LYS A 3 10.54 -7.16 -30.28
N ILE A 4 9.90 -8.20 -29.74
CA ILE A 4 8.47 -8.24 -29.52
C ILE A 4 8.22 -7.52 -28.19
N THR A 5 7.74 -6.29 -28.26
CA THR A 5 7.27 -5.54 -27.10
C THR A 5 5.82 -5.95 -26.86
N PHE A 6 5.55 -6.66 -25.75
CA PHE A 6 4.18 -6.92 -25.30
C PHE A 6 3.62 -5.64 -24.68
N THR A 7 2.74 -4.95 -25.40
CA THR A 7 1.88 -3.91 -24.83
C THR A 7 0.75 -4.57 -24.05
N ALA A 8 0.75 -4.40 -22.72
CA ALA A 8 -0.36 -4.79 -21.87
C ALA A 8 -1.57 -3.93 -22.19
N LEU A 9 -2.66 -4.57 -22.60
CA LEU A 9 -3.92 -3.93 -22.97
C LEU A 9 -4.75 -3.69 -21.70
N ALA A 10 -4.79 -2.46 -21.22
CA ALA A 10 -5.70 -2.07 -20.13
C ALA A 10 -7.13 -1.97 -20.70
N ALA A 11 -8.02 -2.88 -20.26
CA ALA A 11 -9.43 -2.81 -20.59
C ALA A 11 -10.10 -1.68 -19.80
N ALA A 12 -10.49 -0.61 -20.49
CA ALA A 12 -11.32 0.44 -19.93
C ALA A 12 -12.79 -0.01 -19.93
N LEU A 13 -13.35 -0.29 -18.75
CA LEU A 13 -14.79 -0.43 -18.57
C LEU A 13 -15.40 0.95 -18.35
N LEU A 14 -16.11 1.42 -19.37
CA LEU A 14 -16.94 2.64 -19.33
C LEU A 14 -18.20 2.38 -18.50
N GLY A 15 -18.18 2.83 -17.25
CA GLY A 15 -19.35 3.10 -16.42
C GLY A 15 -19.08 4.41 -15.70
N GLY A 16 -20.05 5.34 -15.69
CA GLY A 16 -19.86 6.70 -15.18
C GLY A 16 -19.27 6.72 -13.77
N CYS A 17 -18.02 7.14 -13.66
CA CYS A 17 -17.22 7.12 -12.44
C CYS A 17 -16.29 8.33 -12.50
N ALA A 18 -16.01 8.96 -11.34
CA ALA A 18 -14.92 9.92 -11.19
C ALA A 18 -13.70 9.46 -12.02
N SER A 19 -13.14 10.38 -12.82
CA SER A 19 -12.09 10.07 -13.80
C SER A 19 -11.06 9.13 -13.16
N ALA A 20 -10.87 7.95 -13.75
CA ALA A 20 -9.86 7.01 -13.29
C ALA A 20 -8.54 7.80 -13.11
N PRO A 21 -7.86 7.67 -11.97
CA PRO A 21 -6.63 8.40 -11.73
C PRO A 21 -5.68 8.25 -12.93
N PRO A 22 -4.96 9.32 -13.34
CA PRO A 22 -4.03 9.27 -14.45
C PRO A 22 -3.06 8.10 -14.33
N GLU A 23 -2.51 7.63 -15.45
CA GLU A 23 -1.56 6.51 -15.45
C GLU A 23 -0.43 6.77 -14.43
N PRO A 24 -0.20 5.83 -13.49
CA PRO A 24 0.75 6.06 -12.43
C PRO A 24 2.18 5.99 -12.96
N ASN A 25 3.05 6.86 -12.45
CA ASN A 25 4.49 6.72 -12.65
C ASN A 25 4.99 5.54 -11.80
N ILE A 26 5.75 4.64 -12.39
CA ILE A 26 6.30 3.46 -11.71
C ILE A 26 7.81 3.59 -11.62
N SER A 27 8.34 3.45 -10.41
CA SER A 27 9.76 3.34 -10.15
C SER A 27 10.08 2.06 -9.39
N SER A 28 11.32 1.57 -9.49
CA SER A 28 11.76 0.40 -8.74
C SER A 28 13.23 0.51 -8.37
N TYR A 29 13.56 0.03 -7.18
CA TYR A 29 14.92 0.03 -6.66
C TYR A 29 15.09 -1.10 -5.63
N THR A 30 16.32 -1.42 -5.30
CA THR A 30 16.65 -2.46 -4.32
C THR A 30 17.58 -1.90 -3.25
N TYR A 31 17.48 -2.45 -2.04
CA TYR A 31 18.41 -2.16 -0.96
C TYR A 31 18.51 -3.34 0.01
N ASP A 32 19.65 -3.51 0.66
CA ASP A 32 19.80 -4.52 1.71
C ASP A 32 19.22 -4.00 3.02
N SER A 33 18.32 -4.77 3.64
CA SER A 33 17.69 -4.36 4.88
C SER A 33 18.62 -4.56 6.06
N LYS A 34 18.66 -3.56 6.94
CA LYS A 34 19.32 -3.67 8.25
C LYS A 34 18.38 -4.13 9.36
N ALA A 35 17.07 -4.16 9.08
CA ALA A 35 16.03 -4.42 10.07
C ALA A 35 15.39 -5.80 9.95
N HIS A 36 15.54 -6.46 8.81
CA HIS A 36 15.02 -7.80 8.56
C HIS A 36 15.96 -8.58 7.63
N SER A 37 15.83 -9.90 7.58
CA SER A 37 16.73 -10.75 6.81
C SER A 37 16.45 -10.54 5.31
N GLY A 38 17.44 -10.05 4.55
CA GLY A 38 17.41 -10.06 3.09
C GLY A 38 17.36 -8.72 2.37
N THR A 39 17.43 -8.81 1.04
CA THR A 39 17.36 -7.66 0.12
C THR A 39 15.91 -7.29 -0.15
N VAL A 40 15.57 -6.02 0.02
CA VAL A 40 14.25 -5.47 -0.31
C VAL A 40 14.23 -5.05 -1.77
N VAL A 41 13.22 -5.51 -2.49
CA VAL A 41 12.87 -5.04 -3.84
C VAL A 41 11.65 -4.14 -3.73
N VAL A 42 11.85 -2.85 -3.95
CA VAL A 42 10.77 -1.86 -3.89
C VAL A 42 10.22 -1.59 -5.28
N THR A 43 8.89 -1.61 -5.40
CA THR A 43 8.18 -1.04 -6.54
C THR A 43 7.22 0.02 -6.04
N GLU A 44 7.34 1.24 -6.56
CA GLU A 44 6.53 2.37 -6.14
C GLU A 44 5.72 2.91 -7.31
N LYS A 45 4.40 2.93 -7.16
CA LYS A 45 3.45 3.54 -8.09
C LYS A 45 2.99 4.89 -7.54
N HIS A 46 3.09 5.94 -8.35
CA HIS A 46 2.67 7.30 -8.00
C HIS A 46 1.54 7.73 -8.92
N TYR A 47 0.34 7.84 -8.37
CA TYR A 47 -0.76 8.51 -9.04
C TYR A 47 -0.58 10.02 -8.99
N SER A 48 -1.16 10.73 -9.94
CA SER A 48 -1.24 12.19 -9.95
C SER A 48 -2.68 12.67 -9.78
N SER A 49 -2.83 13.91 -9.33
CA SER A 49 -4.12 14.59 -9.26
C SER A 49 -3.90 16.07 -9.51
N ASP A 50 -4.79 16.69 -10.29
CA ASP A 50 -4.76 18.14 -10.51
C ASP A 50 -5.16 18.93 -9.26
N ALA A 51 -5.91 18.30 -8.34
CA ALA A 51 -6.37 18.92 -7.10
C ALA A 51 -5.30 18.92 -6.01
N LEU A 52 -4.37 17.95 -6.01
CA LEU A 52 -3.35 17.82 -4.96
C LEU A 52 -2.08 17.17 -5.52
N ALA A 53 -0.94 17.78 -5.20
CA ALA A 53 0.37 17.15 -5.35
C ALA A 53 0.91 16.70 -3.99
N CYS A 54 1.28 15.44 -3.86
CA CYS A 54 1.99 14.95 -2.68
C CYS A 54 3.47 15.31 -2.76
N GLU A 55 4.01 15.90 -1.69
CA GLU A 55 5.41 16.31 -1.65
C GLU A 55 6.35 15.11 -1.75
N PRO A 56 7.51 15.24 -2.40
CA PRO A 56 8.54 14.19 -2.35
C PRO A 56 8.84 13.82 -0.91
N LYS A 57 8.92 12.52 -0.61
CA LYS A 57 9.23 12.00 0.74
C LYS A 57 8.23 12.39 1.85
N TRP A 58 7.00 12.79 1.52
CA TRP A 58 5.97 13.09 2.53
C TRP A 58 5.78 11.96 3.56
N ARG A 59 6.04 10.71 3.17
CA ARG A 59 5.98 9.51 4.02
C ARG A 59 7.01 9.49 5.15
N GLU A 60 8.11 10.22 5.00
CA GLU A 60 9.19 10.38 5.98
C GLU A 60 8.89 11.53 6.96
N GLY A 61 7.74 12.20 6.83
CA GLY A 61 7.33 13.28 7.72
C GLY A 61 7.13 12.81 9.17
N GLU A 62 7.05 13.78 10.08
CA GLU A 62 6.85 13.53 11.51
C GLU A 62 5.58 12.70 11.74
N VAL A 63 5.70 11.58 12.45
CA VAL A 63 4.56 10.71 12.74
C VAL A 63 3.62 11.43 13.69
N TYR A 64 2.36 11.58 13.28
CA TYR A 64 1.32 12.12 14.13
C TYR A 64 1.06 11.17 15.31
N GLN A 65 1.45 11.62 16.49
CA GLN A 65 1.09 11.00 17.76
C GLN A 65 0.03 11.89 18.42
N PRO A 66 -1.21 11.39 18.60
CA PRO A 66 -2.22 12.15 19.31
C PRO A 66 -1.75 12.35 20.75
N THR A 67 -1.51 13.61 21.14
CA THR A 67 -1.20 13.99 22.51
C THR A 67 -2.41 14.68 23.12
N GLY A 68 -2.81 14.28 24.33
CA GLY A 68 -3.98 14.83 25.02
C GLY A 68 -5.28 14.04 24.82
N LEU A 69 -6.42 14.69 25.12
CA LEU A 69 -7.74 14.08 24.96
C LEU A 69 -8.04 13.80 23.47
N PRO A 70 -8.73 12.69 23.14
CA PRO A 70 -9.14 12.42 21.76
C PRO A 70 -9.93 13.61 21.21
N PRO A 71 -9.68 14.05 19.97
CA PRO A 71 -10.48 15.10 19.35
C PRO A 71 -11.96 14.69 19.39
N MET A 72 -12.79 15.51 20.05
CA MET A 72 -14.23 15.26 20.17
C MET A 72 -14.97 15.90 18.99
N GLY A 73 -15.55 15.08 18.10
CA GLY A 73 -16.47 15.55 17.05
C GLY A 73 -15.85 15.78 15.67
N ARG A 74 -16.47 16.71 14.91
CA ARG A 74 -16.37 17.00 13.46
C ARG A 74 -14.96 17.29 12.90
N ASP A 75 -13.93 17.26 13.74
CA ASP A 75 -12.53 17.55 13.39
C ASP A 75 -11.78 16.29 12.95
N THR A 76 -12.48 15.21 12.63
CA THR A 76 -11.92 13.97 12.12
C THR A 76 -12.70 13.45 10.91
N PHE A 77 -11.99 12.80 9.99
CA PHE A 77 -12.54 12.05 8.88
C PHE A 77 -12.27 10.57 9.08
N LYS A 78 -13.22 9.72 8.69
CA LYS A 78 -13.03 8.28 8.62
C LYS A 78 -12.56 7.91 7.22
N VAL A 79 -11.28 7.57 7.08
CA VAL A 79 -10.72 7.04 5.83
C VAL A 79 -10.85 5.52 5.88
N SER A 80 -11.60 4.95 4.95
CA SER A 80 -11.76 3.50 4.79
C SER A 80 -10.97 3.06 3.56
N VAL A 81 -10.14 2.04 3.73
CA VAL A 81 -9.33 1.45 2.66
C VAL A 81 -9.70 -0.04 2.60
N GLU A 82 -10.27 -0.46 1.47
CA GLU A 82 -10.61 -1.84 1.18
C GLU A 82 -9.65 -2.36 0.12
N ILE A 83 -8.87 -3.38 0.44
CA ILE A 83 -7.89 -3.98 -0.46
C ILE A 83 -8.37 -5.37 -0.84
N GLU A 84 -8.56 -5.58 -2.13
CA GLU A 84 -8.87 -6.88 -2.72
C GLU A 84 -7.71 -7.84 -2.44
N ALA A 85 -8.00 -8.94 -1.77
CA ALA A 85 -7.09 -10.04 -1.49
C ALA A 85 -7.38 -11.21 -2.43
N ASP A 86 -6.43 -12.14 -2.51
CA ASP A 86 -6.54 -13.30 -3.38
C ASP A 86 -7.85 -14.06 -3.14
N ARG A 87 -8.40 -14.59 -4.24
CA ARG A 87 -9.62 -15.38 -4.27
C ARG A 87 -9.40 -16.67 -3.48
N GLU A 88 -10.15 -16.84 -2.39
CA GLU A 88 -10.15 -18.10 -1.62
C GLU A 88 -11.37 -18.93 -2.05
N GLY A 89 -11.17 -19.89 -2.96
CA GLY A 89 -12.22 -20.80 -3.42
C GLY A 89 -13.28 -20.19 -4.33
N ASP A 90 -14.51 -20.70 -4.26
CA ASP A 90 -15.65 -20.31 -5.10
C ASP A 90 -16.49 -19.14 -4.52
N ASP A 91 -16.17 -18.65 -3.33
CA ASP A 91 -16.99 -17.69 -2.58
C ASP A 91 -16.69 -16.20 -2.87
N GLY A 92 -15.93 -15.91 -3.93
CA GLY A 92 -15.65 -14.55 -4.39
C GLY A 92 -14.32 -13.98 -3.87
N TYR A 93 -14.17 -12.66 -3.96
CA TYR A 93 -12.96 -11.97 -3.50
C TYR A 93 -12.99 -11.75 -1.99
N ASN A 94 -11.90 -12.11 -1.30
CA ASN A 94 -11.67 -11.69 0.06
C ASN A 94 -11.21 -10.23 0.07
N PHE A 95 -11.65 -9.44 1.05
CA PHE A 95 -11.28 -8.04 1.17
C PHE A 95 -10.72 -7.72 2.54
N ASN A 96 -9.52 -7.13 2.57
CA ASN A 96 -8.96 -6.55 3.77
C ASN A 96 -9.48 -5.14 3.95
N ARG A 97 -10.26 -4.90 5.01
CA ARG A 97 -10.87 -3.59 5.30
C ARG A 97 -10.15 -2.92 6.46
N TYR A 98 -9.62 -1.74 6.20
CA TYR A 98 -8.95 -0.91 7.19
C TYR A 98 -9.71 0.41 7.35
N SER A 99 -9.80 0.89 8.59
CA SER A 99 -10.39 2.19 8.87
C SER A 99 -9.49 3.02 9.76
N LEU A 100 -9.30 4.27 9.35
CA LEU A 100 -8.43 5.23 9.99
C LEU A 100 -9.27 6.45 10.38
N ASP A 101 -9.28 6.79 11.66
CA ASP A 101 -9.76 8.08 12.11
C ASP A 101 -8.62 9.10 11.94
N VAL A 102 -8.79 10.01 10.98
CA VAL A 102 -7.76 10.96 10.55
C VAL A 102 -8.17 12.38 10.94
N PRO A 103 -7.34 13.12 11.69
CA PRO A 103 -7.63 14.53 12.01
C PRO A 103 -7.74 15.39 10.76
N GLN A 104 -8.64 16.38 10.80
CA GLN A 104 -8.62 17.50 9.86
C GLN A 104 -7.36 18.34 10.14
N GLY A 105 -6.58 18.66 9.11
CA GLY A 105 -5.42 19.53 9.26
C GLY A 105 -4.18 18.85 9.85
N LEU A 106 -3.83 17.65 9.39
CA LEU A 106 -2.55 17.03 9.78
C LEU A 106 -1.32 17.88 9.41
N GLY A 107 -1.45 18.76 8.41
CA GLY A 107 -0.31 19.49 7.84
C GLY A 107 0.65 18.51 7.17
N SER A 108 1.95 18.65 7.43
CA SER A 108 2.98 17.73 6.95
C SER A 108 3.16 16.47 7.80
N ARG A 109 2.45 16.37 8.93
CA ARG A 109 2.52 15.17 9.79
C ARG A 109 1.88 13.97 9.11
N VAL A 110 2.34 12.78 9.47
CA VAL A 110 1.91 11.52 8.87
C VAL A 110 1.19 10.69 9.92
N LEU A 111 -0.10 10.44 9.73
CA LEU A 111 -0.78 9.38 10.46
C LEU A 111 -0.37 8.04 9.83
N ALA A 112 0.25 7.17 10.63
CA ALA A 112 0.67 5.85 10.21
C ALA A 112 -0.08 4.76 11.00
N ARG A 113 -0.43 3.66 10.32
CA ARG A 113 -0.91 2.43 10.95
C ARG A 113 -0.25 1.22 10.30
N ASP A 114 0.29 0.38 11.18
CA ASP A 114 0.97 -0.85 10.82
C ASP A 114 0.03 -2.03 11.04
N PHE A 115 -0.26 -2.78 9.98
CA PHE A 115 -1.04 -4.01 10.00
C PHE A 115 -0.18 -5.23 9.63
N GLN A 116 1.14 -5.07 9.66
CA GLN A 116 2.08 -6.13 9.32
C GLN A 116 2.23 -7.10 10.50
N ARG A 117 2.46 -8.38 10.16
CA ARG A 117 2.80 -9.43 11.12
C ARG A 117 4.23 -9.86 10.87
N GLN A 118 5.00 -10.02 11.95
CA GLN A 118 6.31 -10.62 11.84
C GLN A 118 6.17 -12.09 11.43
N LYS A 119 6.82 -12.46 10.33
CA LYS A 119 6.94 -13.84 9.86
C LYS A 119 8.37 -14.30 10.00
N THR A 120 8.52 -15.57 10.34
CA THR A 120 9.80 -16.22 10.55
C THR A 120 9.79 -17.58 9.88
N PHE A 121 10.84 -17.88 9.11
CA PHE A 121 11.03 -19.11 8.37
C PHE A 121 12.43 -19.67 8.63
N MET A 122 12.59 -20.99 8.51
CA MET A 122 13.90 -21.63 8.50
C MET A 122 14.24 -22.03 7.07
N LEU A 123 15.33 -21.48 6.51
CA LEU A 123 15.79 -21.73 5.15
C LEU A 123 16.88 -22.80 5.14
N GLY A 124 16.88 -23.69 4.13
CA GLY A 124 17.92 -24.71 3.99
C GLY A 124 17.90 -25.80 5.08
N THR A 125 16.73 -26.12 5.62
CA THR A 125 16.54 -27.13 6.68
C THR A 125 16.79 -28.56 6.24
N GLU A 126 16.98 -28.83 4.96
CA GLU A 126 17.30 -30.17 4.45
C GLU A 126 18.37 -30.10 3.37
N SER A 127 19.36 -30.99 3.46
CA SER A 127 20.39 -31.17 2.43
C SER A 127 20.65 -32.66 2.24
N ASN A 128 20.50 -33.16 1.00
CA ASN A 128 20.71 -34.56 0.64
C ASN A 128 19.89 -35.57 1.49
N GLY A 129 18.64 -35.26 1.84
CA GLY A 129 17.80 -36.14 2.66
C GLY A 129 18.10 -36.13 4.16
N LEU A 130 19.03 -35.27 4.60
CA LEU A 130 19.35 -35.06 6.01
C LEU A 130 18.70 -33.76 6.49
N VAL A 131 17.88 -33.85 7.54
CA VAL A 131 17.32 -32.68 8.22
C VAL A 131 18.44 -31.99 9.00
N GLN A 132 18.67 -30.72 8.72
CA GLN A 132 19.64 -29.84 9.35
C GLN A 132 18.95 -28.62 9.97
N GLN A 133 19.66 -27.93 10.85
CA GLN A 133 19.22 -26.61 11.31
C GLN A 133 19.45 -25.61 10.18
N GLY A 134 18.36 -25.02 9.67
CA GLY A 134 18.39 -23.99 8.66
C GLY A 134 18.76 -22.60 9.22
N GLU A 135 18.95 -21.63 8.33
CA GLU A 135 19.13 -20.22 8.69
C GLU A 135 17.77 -19.56 8.98
N LEU A 136 17.73 -18.73 10.01
CA LEU A 136 16.52 -18.01 10.39
C LEU A 136 16.30 -16.80 9.45
N PHE A 137 15.17 -16.78 8.78
CA PHE A 137 14.77 -15.71 7.89
C PHE A 137 13.53 -15.01 8.45
N GLU A 138 13.66 -13.71 8.73
CA GLU A 138 12.63 -12.90 9.37
C GLU A 138 12.24 -11.74 8.48
N PHE A 139 10.94 -11.50 8.30
CA PHE A 139 10.41 -10.36 7.56
C PHE A 139 9.00 -9.97 8.06
N PRO A 140 8.59 -8.70 7.92
CA PRO A 140 7.22 -8.31 8.20
C PRO A 140 6.36 -8.55 6.95
N GLU A 141 5.18 -9.12 7.14
CA GLU A 141 4.23 -9.39 6.06
C GLU A 141 2.92 -8.64 6.28
N GLY A 142 2.39 -8.01 5.24
CA GLY A 142 1.10 -7.34 5.24
C GLY A 142 1.19 -5.85 4.92
N PHE A 143 0.17 -5.10 5.33
CA PHE A 143 -0.05 -3.73 4.89
C PHE A 143 0.38 -2.68 5.90
N TYR A 144 0.93 -1.58 5.40
CA TYR A 144 1.22 -0.39 6.19
C TYR A 144 0.55 0.82 5.53
N LEU A 145 -0.35 1.50 6.27
CA LEU A 145 -1.12 2.62 5.77
C LEU A 145 -0.59 3.94 6.31
N ARG A 146 -0.50 4.95 5.44
CA ARG A 146 -0.09 6.32 5.78
C ARG A 146 -1.06 7.33 5.20
N VAL A 147 -1.38 8.37 5.97
CA VAL A 147 -2.20 9.50 5.54
C VAL A 147 -1.55 10.80 6.01
N SER A 148 -1.46 11.78 5.12
CA SER A 148 -0.93 13.12 5.43
C SER A 148 -1.67 14.20 4.64
N ARG A 149 -1.38 15.47 4.93
CA ARG A 149 -1.93 16.65 4.23
C ARG A 149 -3.46 16.66 4.15
N THR A 150 -4.12 16.17 5.19
CA THR A 150 -5.58 16.18 5.25
C THR A 150 -6.10 17.61 5.35
N ALA A 151 -6.95 18.00 4.41
CA ALA A 151 -7.58 19.32 4.38
C ALA A 151 -8.91 19.27 3.64
N VAL A 152 -9.70 20.34 3.80
CA VAL A 152 -10.83 20.64 2.92
C VAL A 152 -10.39 21.78 2.00
N GLN A 153 -10.39 21.55 0.69
CA GLN A 153 -10.07 22.55 -0.32
C GLN A 153 -11.30 22.79 -1.19
N GLY A 154 -11.95 23.94 -1.02
CA GLY A 154 -13.25 24.19 -1.67
C GLY A 154 -14.32 23.23 -1.18
N SER A 155 -14.88 22.43 -2.08
CA SER A 155 -15.86 21.37 -1.80
C SER A 155 -15.23 20.00 -1.52
N ASP A 156 -13.92 19.89 -1.62
CA ASP A 156 -13.26 18.58 -1.72
C ASP A 156 -12.46 18.28 -0.45
N PHE A 157 -12.57 17.04 0.02
CA PHE A 157 -11.59 16.51 0.96
C PHE A 157 -10.36 16.07 0.18
N VAL A 158 -9.18 16.50 0.63
CA VAL A 158 -7.91 16.14 0.03
C VAL A 158 -6.97 15.50 1.06
N ALA A 159 -6.19 14.52 0.61
CA ALA A 159 -5.17 13.85 1.42
C ALA A 159 -4.11 13.17 0.55
N CYS A 160 -2.90 13.01 1.09
CA CYS A 160 -1.92 12.08 0.56
C CYS A 160 -2.07 10.74 1.26
N ILE A 161 -2.44 9.71 0.50
CA ILE A 161 -2.62 8.34 1.02
C ILE A 161 -1.51 7.46 0.48
N GLY A 162 -0.92 6.67 1.36
CA GLY A 162 0.15 5.72 1.07
C GLY A 162 -0.27 4.34 1.55
N ILE A 163 -0.21 3.36 0.65
CA ILE A 163 -0.39 1.95 0.98
C ILE A 163 0.91 1.25 0.63
N ASP A 164 1.48 0.55 1.60
CA ASP A 164 2.63 -0.33 1.40
C ASP A 164 2.19 -1.77 1.67
N HIS A 165 2.65 -2.70 0.85
CA HIS A 165 2.47 -4.13 1.05
C HIS A 165 3.83 -4.81 1.00
N MET A 166 4.19 -5.48 2.09
CA MET A 166 5.43 -6.23 2.19
C MET A 166 5.13 -7.72 2.25
N TYR A 167 5.85 -8.51 1.46
CA TYR A 167 5.63 -9.95 1.32
C TYR A 167 6.88 -10.63 0.75
N VAL A 168 6.90 -11.96 0.86
CA VAL A 168 7.86 -12.83 0.18
C VAL A 168 7.04 -13.90 -0.53
N LEU A 169 7.45 -14.29 -1.74
CA LEU A 169 6.75 -15.36 -2.46
C LEU A 169 7.12 -16.72 -1.87
N ASP A 170 6.14 -17.60 -1.72
CA ASP A 170 6.37 -18.98 -1.25
C ASP A 170 7.40 -19.72 -2.12
N SER A 171 7.41 -19.46 -3.44
CA SER A 171 8.41 -20.01 -4.36
C SER A 171 9.83 -19.58 -4.02
N ASP A 172 10.02 -18.36 -3.52
CA ASP A 172 11.34 -17.82 -3.19
C ASP A 172 11.83 -18.38 -1.86
N LEU A 173 10.93 -18.53 -0.88
CA LEU A 173 11.22 -19.20 0.39
C LEU A 173 11.67 -20.65 0.21
N GLN A 174 11.14 -21.34 -0.80
CA GLN A 174 11.48 -22.75 -1.07
C GLN A 174 12.72 -22.93 -1.95
N SER A 175 13.10 -21.92 -2.74
CA SER A 175 14.16 -22.04 -3.75
C SER A 175 15.44 -21.27 -3.42
N SER A 176 15.42 -20.38 -2.43
CA SER A 176 16.55 -19.53 -2.08
C SER A 176 16.88 -19.57 -0.58
N VAL A 177 18.18 -19.52 -0.26
CA VAL A 177 18.68 -19.28 1.10
C VAL A 177 18.72 -17.79 1.47
N ASN A 178 18.50 -16.91 0.48
CA ASN A 178 18.36 -15.47 0.68
C ASN A 178 17.25 -14.94 -0.24
N PRO A 179 15.98 -15.20 0.09
CA PRO A 179 14.86 -14.78 -0.73
C PRO A 179 14.70 -13.24 -0.69
N PRO A 180 14.30 -12.60 -1.81
CA PRO A 180 14.01 -11.19 -1.82
C PRO A 180 12.73 -10.88 -1.05
N VAL A 181 12.73 -9.77 -0.30
CA VAL A 181 11.52 -9.20 0.30
C VAL A 181 10.93 -8.19 -0.67
N TYR A 182 9.71 -8.41 -1.14
CA TYR A 182 9.02 -7.48 -2.01
C TYR A 182 8.30 -6.42 -1.19
N LEU A 183 8.45 -5.16 -1.59
CA LEU A 183 7.79 -4.01 -0.99
C LEU A 183 7.10 -3.19 -2.07
N ASP A 184 5.81 -3.45 -2.25
CA ASP A 184 4.97 -2.71 -3.17
C ASP A 184 4.40 -1.48 -2.47
N ARG A 185 4.53 -0.32 -3.10
CA ARG A 185 4.15 0.98 -2.54
C ARG A 185 3.27 1.72 -3.53
N VAL A 186 2.21 2.37 -3.05
CA VAL A 186 1.39 3.27 -3.87
C VAL A 186 1.16 4.60 -3.18
N VAL A 187 1.41 5.69 -3.91
CA VAL A 187 1.09 7.06 -3.49
C VAL A 187 -0.14 7.53 -4.25
N ILE A 188 -1.12 8.00 -3.50
CA ILE A 188 -2.44 8.38 -3.99
C ILE A 188 -2.71 9.81 -3.51
N PRO A 189 -2.56 10.82 -4.38
CA PRO A 189 -3.05 12.16 -4.12
C PRO A 189 -4.59 12.11 -4.21
N PHE A 190 -5.20 11.86 -3.06
CA PHE A 190 -6.64 11.69 -2.93
C PHE A 190 -7.32 13.05 -2.92
N ALA A 191 -8.31 13.20 -3.79
CA ALA A 191 -9.24 14.32 -3.79
C ALA A 191 -10.63 13.75 -4.09
N MET A 192 -11.60 14.10 -3.28
CA MET A 192 -12.97 13.63 -3.43
C MET A 192 -13.92 14.76 -3.05
N GLY A 193 -14.88 15.03 -3.92
CA GLY A 193 -16.00 15.90 -3.57
C GLY A 193 -16.81 15.31 -2.41
N LEU A 194 -17.73 16.10 -1.85
CA LEU A 194 -18.64 15.63 -0.80
C LEU A 194 -19.61 14.51 -1.25
N GLU A 195 -19.59 14.11 -2.52
CA GLU A 195 -20.30 12.94 -3.02
C GLU A 195 -19.56 11.66 -2.61
N ASP A 196 -20.25 10.75 -1.92
CA ASP A 196 -19.75 9.48 -1.36
C ASP A 196 -19.41 8.44 -2.46
N GLN A 197 -18.43 8.76 -3.30
CA GLN A 197 -17.92 7.85 -4.33
C GLN A 197 -16.51 7.36 -3.99
N PRO A 198 -16.27 6.04 -4.06
CA PRO A 198 -14.94 5.50 -3.80
C PRO A 198 -13.94 5.86 -4.91
N VAL A 199 -12.68 6.09 -4.52
CA VAL A 199 -11.55 6.12 -5.46
C VAL A 199 -10.91 4.74 -5.53
N LYS A 200 -10.80 4.19 -6.74
CA LYS A 200 -10.16 2.89 -6.99
C LYS A 200 -8.77 3.08 -7.57
N VAL A 201 -7.79 2.37 -7.03
CA VAL A 201 -6.41 2.34 -7.54
C VAL A 201 -5.92 0.90 -7.62
N SER A 202 -4.91 0.66 -8.46
CA SER A 202 -4.22 -0.62 -8.51
C SER A 202 -2.73 -0.46 -8.22
N PHE A 203 -2.16 -1.43 -7.52
CA PHE A 203 -0.75 -1.43 -7.20
C PHE A 203 -0.21 -2.86 -7.08
N GLY A 204 1.09 -2.97 -6.91
CA GLY A 204 1.76 -4.26 -6.87
C GLY A 204 2.62 -4.55 -8.10
N ASN A 205 3.63 -5.40 -7.89
CA ASN A 205 4.54 -5.87 -8.92
C ASN A 205 4.33 -7.37 -9.19
N LYS A 206 4.63 -8.22 -8.20
CA LYS A 206 4.47 -9.68 -8.30
C LYS A 206 3.05 -10.13 -8.01
N ILE A 207 2.44 -9.51 -7.00
CA ILE A 207 1.02 -9.69 -6.65
C ILE A 207 0.32 -8.38 -6.99
N GLN A 208 -0.74 -8.43 -7.80
CA GLN A 208 -1.54 -7.23 -8.11
C GLN A 208 -2.64 -7.05 -7.07
N HIS A 209 -2.86 -5.80 -6.68
CA HIS A 209 -3.88 -5.41 -5.70
C HIS A 209 -4.77 -4.31 -6.28
N THR A 210 -6.06 -4.38 -5.95
CA THR A 210 -6.99 -3.26 -6.13
C THR A 210 -7.32 -2.70 -4.75
N ALA A 211 -7.16 -1.39 -4.57
CA ALA A 211 -7.59 -0.69 -3.37
C ALA A 211 -8.76 0.26 -3.69
N GLU A 212 -9.83 0.15 -2.92
CA GLU A 212 -10.97 1.06 -2.91
C GLU A 212 -10.88 1.96 -1.66
N ILE A 213 -10.88 3.28 -1.86
CA ILE A 213 -10.70 4.26 -0.79
C ILE A 213 -11.93 5.13 -0.70
N ARG A 214 -12.47 5.25 0.51
CA ARG A 214 -13.63 6.09 0.83
C ARG A 214 -13.30 6.99 2.01
N VAL A 215 -13.80 8.22 1.99
CA VAL A 215 -13.65 9.15 3.11
C VAL A 215 -15.02 9.63 3.55
N LEU A 216 -15.34 9.46 4.83
CA LEU A 216 -16.61 9.88 5.40
C LEU A 216 -16.36 10.93 6.50
N PRO A 217 -17.15 12.01 6.56
CA PRO A 217 -17.21 12.87 7.74
C PRO A 217 -17.65 12.05 8.96
N LYS A 218 -17.13 12.40 10.16
CA LYS A 218 -17.52 11.76 11.43
C LYS A 218 -18.50 12.62 12.22
#